data_AF-A0A969BKK7-F1
#
_entry.id   AF-A0A969BKK7-F1
#
_cell.length_a   1.000
_cell.length_b   1.000
_cell.length_c   1.000
_cell.angle_alpha   90.00
_cell.angle_beta   90.00
_cell.angle_gamma   90.00
#
_symmetry.space_group_name_H-M   'P 1'
#
loop_
_entity.id
_entity.type
_entity.pdbx_description
1 polymer ?
#
loop_
_entity_poly.entity_id
_entity_poly.type
_entity_poly.pdbx_seq_one_letter_code
_entity_poly.pdbx_strand_id
1 'polypeptide(L)'
;AGTGSSQPSPWLSGLGYNGHVFWDTELWMYPPLLVLQPEIARSLLEYRYQRLDAARQNAFSHGYRGAMFPWESSDEGTEDTPVWALTGPFQQHITGCVGWAFWKYYEVTKDKQWLLTRGYPVLKEVADFWASRVERKAPGRYEINNVIGANEWQENIDNNAFTNGMAITVLRYATAAAKELGLTPDPDWVHVADNIPILKFPDGTTKENATYNGEEIKQADANLLSYPLKIVAEPTQVAKDLAYYENRMSPTGPAMGHSVVATLYARMGNADKSFQFFQKSYKPNQVPPFGVLAETAGGTNPYFATGAGGMLQVVIFGFGGLDITPDGIQQNRGVLPKSWKQLTITGIGVGDATQTVK
;
A
#
# COMPACT_ATOMS: atom_id res chain seq x y z
N ALA A 1 -17.60 9.97 -14.27
CA ALA A 1 -16.98 11.24 -13.85
C ALA A 1 -15.66 10.93 -13.16
N GLY A 2 -14.57 11.52 -13.63
CA GLY A 2 -13.21 11.36 -13.11
C GLY A 2 -12.28 12.19 -14.00
N THR A 3 -11.52 13.11 -13.42
CA THR A 3 -10.82 14.18 -14.19
C THR A 3 -9.42 13.79 -14.65
N GLY A 4 -8.95 12.57 -14.37
CA GLY A 4 -7.54 12.19 -14.58
C GLY A 4 -6.57 12.94 -13.65
N SER A 5 -7.09 13.64 -12.64
CA SER A 5 -6.32 14.30 -11.58
C SER A 5 -6.38 13.40 -10.34
N SER A 6 -5.23 12.90 -9.88
CA SER A 6 -5.12 12.39 -8.51
C SER A 6 -4.57 13.52 -7.63
N GLN A 7 -5.06 13.61 -6.39
CA GLN A 7 -4.65 14.63 -5.43
C GLN A 7 -4.80 14.00 -4.04
N PRO A 8 -3.74 13.61 -3.33
CA PRO A 8 -3.83 13.15 -1.95
C PRO A 8 -3.37 14.22 -0.95
N SER A 9 -3.27 13.78 0.30
CA SER A 9 -3.38 14.56 1.51
C SER A 9 -2.22 15.54 1.77
N PRO A 10 -2.51 16.74 2.30
CA PRO A 10 -3.80 17.28 2.70
C PRO A 10 -4.63 17.94 1.57
N TRP A 11 -4.74 17.33 0.39
CA TRP A 11 -5.76 17.70 -0.63
C TRP A 11 -5.80 19.23 -0.85
N LEU A 12 -6.99 19.83 -0.95
CA LEU A 12 -7.26 21.26 -1.03
C LEU A 12 -7.55 21.89 0.33
N SER A 13 -7.29 21.16 1.43
CA SER A 13 -7.65 21.62 2.77
C SER A 13 -6.59 22.53 3.40
N GLY A 14 -5.38 22.55 2.83
CA GLY A 14 -4.34 23.53 3.14
C GLY A 14 -3.11 23.35 2.26
N LEU A 15 -2.04 24.09 2.56
CA LEU A 15 -0.83 24.12 1.73
C LEU A 15 0.21 23.03 2.07
N GLY A 16 -0.05 22.22 3.10
CA GLY A 16 0.85 21.10 3.43
C GLY A 16 0.97 20.14 2.24
N TYR A 17 2.18 19.64 1.99
CA TYR A 17 2.50 18.71 0.89
C TYR A 17 2.02 19.14 -0.52
N ASN A 18 1.79 20.45 -0.72
CA ASN A 18 1.51 21.08 -2.03
C ASN A 18 0.34 20.51 -2.85
N GLY A 19 -0.53 19.68 -2.26
CA GLY A 19 -1.55 18.93 -3.01
C GLY A 19 -0.97 17.87 -3.95
N HIS A 20 0.28 17.46 -3.73
CA HIS A 20 1.01 16.49 -4.53
C HIS A 20 0.62 15.04 -4.21
N VAL A 21 1.00 14.13 -5.12
CA VAL A 21 0.58 12.73 -5.14
C VAL A 21 1.62 11.77 -4.62
N PHE A 22 1.32 11.18 -3.46
CA PHE A 22 2.12 10.16 -2.75
C PHE A 22 1.52 8.76 -2.90
N TRP A 23 2.27 7.75 -2.45
CA TRP A 23 1.85 6.33 -2.34
C TRP A 23 0.59 6.16 -1.48
N ASP A 24 0.28 7.15 -0.66
CA ASP A 24 -0.96 7.28 0.11
C ASP A 24 -2.21 7.04 -0.72
N THR A 25 -2.19 7.55 -1.95
CA THR A 25 -3.29 7.38 -2.89
C THR A 25 -3.56 5.90 -3.09
N GLU A 26 -2.54 5.14 -3.52
CA GLU A 26 -2.69 3.77 -3.98
C GLU A 26 -2.82 2.73 -2.87
N LEU A 27 -2.21 2.95 -1.69
CA LEU A 27 -2.22 1.96 -0.61
C LEU A 27 -3.29 2.22 0.44
N TRP A 28 -3.54 3.50 0.77
CA TRP A 28 -4.38 3.88 1.91
C TRP A 28 -5.78 4.33 1.48
N MET A 29 -5.87 5.18 0.47
CA MET A 29 -7.14 5.74 -0.01
C MET A 29 -7.82 4.87 -1.06
N TYR A 30 -7.03 4.21 -1.91
CA TYR A 30 -7.53 3.46 -3.06
C TYR A 30 -8.42 2.27 -2.71
N PRO A 31 -8.10 1.40 -1.74
CA PRO A 31 -8.87 0.16 -1.57
C PRO A 31 -10.34 0.39 -1.24
N PRO A 32 -10.72 1.29 -0.31
CA PRO A 32 -12.12 1.67 -0.10
C PRO A 32 -12.79 2.23 -1.35
N LEU A 33 -12.10 3.11 -2.09
CA LEU A 33 -12.64 3.71 -3.32
C LEU A 33 -12.85 2.66 -4.40
N LEU A 34 -11.91 1.74 -4.58
CA LEU A 34 -12.03 0.67 -5.56
C LEU A 34 -13.22 -0.24 -5.27
N VAL A 35 -13.43 -0.59 -3.99
CA VAL A 35 -14.54 -1.47 -3.61
C VAL A 35 -15.89 -0.77 -3.69
N LEU A 36 -15.98 0.52 -3.34
CA LEU A 36 -17.26 1.22 -3.25
C LEU A 36 -17.61 2.06 -4.49
N GLN A 37 -16.60 2.49 -5.25
CA GLN A 37 -16.72 3.40 -6.39
C GLN A 37 -15.67 3.08 -7.48
N PRO A 38 -15.71 1.91 -8.14
CA PRO A 38 -14.71 1.51 -9.14
C PRO A 38 -14.47 2.54 -10.25
N GLU A 39 -15.51 3.26 -10.69
CA GLU A 39 -15.38 4.30 -11.72
C GLU A 39 -14.54 5.50 -11.27
N ILE A 40 -14.67 5.90 -10.00
CA ILE A 40 -13.83 6.96 -9.41
C ILE A 40 -12.41 6.42 -9.23
N ALA A 41 -12.25 5.19 -8.75
CA ALA A 41 -10.95 4.55 -8.59
C ALA A 41 -10.19 4.46 -9.93
N ARG A 42 -10.87 4.21 -11.05
CA ARG A 42 -10.26 4.23 -12.38
C ARG A 42 -9.55 5.56 -12.68
N SER A 43 -10.15 6.68 -12.29
CA SER A 43 -9.60 8.00 -12.57
C SER A 43 -8.28 8.30 -11.83
N LEU A 44 -8.10 7.74 -10.64
CA LEU A 44 -6.84 7.85 -9.89
C LEU A 44 -5.71 7.08 -10.58
N LEU A 45 -6.00 5.94 -11.19
CA LEU A 45 -5.01 5.19 -11.97
C LEU A 45 -4.70 5.87 -13.30
N GLU A 46 -5.68 6.50 -13.93
CA GLU A 46 -5.48 7.23 -15.17
C GLU A 46 -4.44 8.35 -15.00
N TYR A 47 -4.41 9.02 -13.84
CA TYR A 47 -3.35 9.99 -13.52
C TYR A 47 -1.95 9.39 -13.67
N ARG A 48 -1.71 8.22 -13.05
CA ARG A 48 -0.41 7.53 -13.09
C ARG A 48 -0.09 7.03 -14.49
N TYR A 49 -1.08 6.52 -15.22
CA TYR A 49 -0.91 6.09 -16.62
C TYR A 49 -0.47 7.25 -17.53
N GLN A 50 -1.11 8.42 -17.41
CA GLN A 50 -0.78 9.60 -18.20
C GLN A 50 0.62 10.17 -17.93
N ARG A 51 1.21 9.82 -16.79
CA ARG A 51 2.55 10.26 -16.35
C ARG A 51 3.59 9.15 -16.40
N LEU A 52 3.28 8.04 -17.06
CA LEU A 52 4.18 6.90 -17.18
C LEU A 52 5.51 7.28 -17.85
N ASP A 53 5.49 8.21 -18.82
CA ASP A 53 6.71 8.67 -19.50
C ASP A 53 7.63 9.47 -18.57
N ALA A 54 7.09 10.29 -17.67
CA ALA A 54 7.88 10.98 -16.65
C ALA A 54 8.54 9.97 -15.69
N ALA A 55 7.80 8.94 -15.26
CA ALA A 55 8.34 7.87 -14.42
C ALA A 55 9.43 7.05 -15.13
N ARG A 56 9.33 6.83 -16.45
CA ARG A 56 10.40 6.21 -17.26
C ARG A 56 11.65 7.07 -17.31
N GLN A 57 11.50 8.38 -17.52
CA GLN A 57 12.63 9.32 -17.49
C GLN A 57 13.31 9.36 -16.13
N ASN A 58 12.53 9.30 -15.04
CA ASN A 58 13.07 9.23 -13.69
C ASN A 58 13.89 7.96 -13.44
N ALA A 59 13.38 6.79 -13.85
CA ALA A 59 14.12 5.53 -13.79
C ALA A 59 15.43 5.60 -14.57
N PHE A 60 15.38 6.10 -15.81
CA PHE A 60 16.55 6.26 -16.67
C PHE A 60 17.61 7.17 -16.04
N SER A 61 17.20 8.27 -15.41
CA SER A 61 18.09 9.24 -14.77
C SER A 61 18.83 8.64 -13.57
N HIS A 62 18.26 7.61 -12.94
CA HIS A 62 18.88 6.84 -11.85
C HIS A 62 19.61 5.57 -12.34
N GLY A 63 19.70 5.35 -13.67
CA GLY A 63 20.36 4.18 -14.25
C GLY A 63 19.53 2.90 -14.23
N TYR A 64 18.22 3.00 -13.99
CA TYR A 64 17.29 1.87 -13.98
C TYR A 64 16.51 1.77 -15.32
N ARG A 65 15.95 0.59 -15.58
CA ARG A 65 14.96 0.38 -16.65
C ARG A 65 13.55 0.58 -16.09
N GLY A 66 12.53 0.50 -16.95
CA GLY A 66 11.14 0.52 -16.52
C GLY A 66 10.67 1.90 -16.09
N ALA A 67 9.73 1.95 -15.15
CA ALA A 67 9.18 3.18 -14.58
C ALA A 67 9.45 3.27 -13.08
N MET A 68 10.01 4.40 -12.64
CA MET A 68 10.21 4.78 -11.24
C MET A 68 9.30 5.97 -10.95
N PHE A 69 8.14 5.70 -10.35
CA PHE A 69 7.21 6.77 -9.98
C PHE A 69 7.82 7.61 -8.86
N PRO A 70 7.68 8.95 -8.92
CA PRO A 70 8.22 9.85 -7.92
C PRO A 70 7.53 9.69 -6.57
N TRP A 71 8.28 9.93 -5.49
CA TRP A 71 7.76 9.94 -4.12
C TRP A 71 6.69 11.02 -3.92
N GLU A 72 7.01 12.24 -4.37
CA GLU A 72 6.12 13.40 -4.36
C GLU A 72 5.89 13.84 -5.81
N SER A 73 4.67 13.62 -6.31
CA SER A 73 4.34 13.82 -7.72
C SER A 73 3.42 15.03 -7.90
N SER A 74 3.84 16.03 -8.68
CA SER A 74 2.96 17.13 -9.12
C SER A 74 2.20 16.79 -10.41
N ASP A 75 1.50 17.78 -10.98
CA ASP A 75 0.70 17.65 -12.19
C ASP A 75 1.48 17.16 -13.42
N GLU A 76 2.79 17.40 -13.51
CA GLU A 76 3.65 16.91 -14.60
C GLU A 76 4.11 15.46 -14.39
N GLY A 77 4.03 14.93 -13.16
CA GLY A 77 4.50 13.58 -12.83
C GLY A 77 6.00 13.47 -12.60
N THR A 78 6.71 14.59 -12.51
CA THR A 78 8.13 14.68 -12.12
C THR A 78 8.32 14.42 -10.62
N GLU A 79 9.57 14.16 -10.23
CA GLU A 79 9.95 14.10 -8.81
C GLU A 79 10.09 15.51 -8.27
N ASP A 80 9.15 15.92 -7.43
CA ASP A 80 9.11 17.24 -6.80
C ASP A 80 9.40 17.19 -5.30
N THR A 81 9.83 16.04 -4.80
CA THR A 81 10.31 15.92 -3.42
C THR A 81 11.45 16.92 -3.19
N PRO A 82 11.38 17.74 -2.12
CA PRO A 82 12.45 18.67 -1.81
C PRO A 82 13.81 17.96 -1.72
N VAL A 83 14.85 18.54 -2.33
CA VAL A 83 16.18 17.92 -2.48
C VAL A 83 16.88 17.50 -1.18
N TRP A 84 16.42 18.03 -0.03
CA TRP A 84 16.93 17.67 1.29
C TRP A 84 16.25 16.42 1.88
N ALA A 85 15.11 15.99 1.33
CA ALA A 85 14.39 14.80 1.76
C ALA A 85 14.84 13.59 0.94
N LEU A 86 15.47 12.63 1.62
CA LEU A 86 16.00 11.41 0.99
C LEU A 86 14.90 10.45 0.49
N THR A 87 13.65 10.68 0.88
CA THR A 87 12.49 9.88 0.45
C THR A 87 12.30 9.90 -1.06
N GLY A 88 12.56 11.03 -1.74
CA GLY A 88 12.49 11.15 -3.19
C GLY A 88 13.31 10.08 -3.93
N PRO A 89 14.64 10.06 -3.76
CA PRO A 89 15.48 9.09 -4.44
C PRO A 89 15.37 7.66 -3.88
N PHE A 90 15.10 7.47 -2.58
CA PHE A 90 15.29 6.18 -1.92
C PHE A 90 14.02 5.46 -1.45
N GLN A 91 12.87 6.13 -1.37
CA GLN A 91 11.61 5.52 -0.93
C GLN A 91 10.81 4.95 -2.11
N GLN A 92 11.43 3.99 -2.79
CA GLN A 92 11.00 3.52 -4.11
C GLN A 92 9.80 2.56 -4.08
N HIS A 93 9.35 2.13 -2.90
CA HIS A 93 8.20 1.22 -2.75
C HIS A 93 6.90 1.82 -3.32
N ILE A 94 6.81 3.15 -3.47
CA ILE A 94 5.72 3.84 -4.17
C ILE A 94 5.49 3.30 -5.57
N THR A 95 6.56 3.00 -6.32
CA THR A 95 6.48 2.42 -7.66
C THR A 95 5.76 1.08 -7.63
N GLY A 96 6.03 0.29 -6.60
CA GLY A 96 5.32 -0.96 -6.35
C GLY A 96 3.87 -0.75 -5.88
N CYS A 97 3.59 0.25 -5.04
CA CYS A 97 2.21 0.59 -4.64
C CYS A 97 1.33 0.94 -5.86
N VAL A 98 1.88 1.67 -6.83
CA VAL A 98 1.22 1.96 -8.10
C VAL A 98 0.91 0.66 -8.85
N GLY A 99 1.92 -0.19 -9.09
CA GLY A 99 1.71 -1.49 -9.74
C GLY A 99 0.68 -2.37 -9.02
N TRP A 100 0.71 -2.39 -7.69
CA TRP A 100 -0.26 -3.10 -6.86
C TRP A 100 -1.68 -2.62 -7.12
N ALA A 101 -1.93 -1.31 -7.09
CA ALA A 101 -3.27 -0.74 -7.31
C ALA A 101 -3.82 -1.02 -8.71
N PHE A 102 -2.96 -0.97 -9.74
CA PHE A 102 -3.35 -1.32 -11.12
C PHE A 102 -3.81 -2.78 -11.24
N TRP A 103 -3.11 -3.72 -10.61
CA TRP A 103 -3.55 -5.11 -10.58
C TRP A 103 -4.85 -5.29 -9.79
N LYS A 104 -5.00 -4.61 -8.65
CA LYS A 104 -6.24 -4.66 -7.85
C LYS A 104 -7.45 -4.17 -8.62
N TYR A 105 -7.30 -3.12 -9.42
CA TYR A 105 -8.40 -2.66 -10.28
C TYR A 105 -8.86 -3.75 -11.26
N TYR A 106 -7.91 -4.44 -11.89
CA TYR A 106 -8.24 -5.58 -12.75
C TYR A 106 -8.90 -6.71 -11.96
N GLU A 107 -8.38 -7.05 -10.78
CA GLU A 107 -8.96 -8.09 -9.94
C GLU A 107 -10.43 -7.82 -9.62
N VAL A 108 -10.81 -6.55 -9.35
CA VAL A 108 -12.19 -6.16 -9.05
C VAL A 108 -13.09 -6.06 -10.28
N THR A 109 -12.59 -5.49 -11.38
CA THR A 109 -13.43 -5.19 -12.56
C THR A 109 -13.45 -6.29 -13.61
N LYS A 110 -12.41 -7.14 -13.64
CA LYS A 110 -12.14 -8.11 -14.70
C LYS A 110 -12.11 -7.50 -16.12
N ASP A 111 -11.90 -6.19 -16.23
CA ASP A 111 -11.85 -5.51 -17.53
C ASP A 111 -10.51 -5.79 -18.23
N LYS A 112 -10.52 -6.82 -19.10
CA LYS A 112 -9.36 -7.20 -19.90
C LYS A 112 -8.95 -6.14 -20.91
N GLN A 113 -9.88 -5.34 -21.42
CA GLN A 113 -9.57 -4.29 -22.39
C GLN A 113 -8.82 -3.14 -21.69
N TRP A 114 -9.27 -2.75 -20.49
CA TRP A 114 -8.54 -1.82 -19.64
C TRP A 114 -7.19 -2.40 -19.21
N LEU A 115 -7.13 -3.68 -18.85
CA LEU A 115 -5.85 -4.32 -18.52
C LEU A 115 -4.89 -4.25 -19.71
N LEU A 116 -5.33 -4.58 -20.92
CA LEU A 116 -4.47 -4.53 -22.11
C LEU A 116 -3.96 -3.11 -22.43
N THR A 117 -4.84 -2.11 -22.33
CA THR A 117 -4.56 -0.76 -22.84
C THR A 117 -4.05 0.23 -21.80
N ARG A 118 -4.24 -0.04 -20.51
CA ARG A 118 -3.87 0.83 -19.40
C ARG A 118 -3.07 0.09 -18.34
N GLY A 119 -3.58 -1.05 -17.87
CA GLY A 119 -2.99 -1.74 -16.71
C GLY A 119 -1.66 -2.43 -16.98
N TYR A 120 -1.61 -3.27 -18.00
CA TYR A 120 -0.43 -4.04 -18.37
C TYR A 120 0.76 -3.16 -18.76
N PRO A 121 0.61 -2.06 -19.54
CA PRO A 121 1.70 -1.12 -19.77
C PRO A 121 2.35 -0.62 -18.48
N VAL A 122 1.58 -0.25 -17.45
CA VAL A 122 2.15 0.21 -16.17
C VAL A 122 2.78 -0.94 -15.39
N LEU A 123 2.07 -2.08 -15.27
CA LEU A 123 2.57 -3.27 -14.57
C LEU A 123 3.90 -3.77 -15.13
N LYS A 124 4.02 -3.79 -16.47
CA LYS A 124 5.24 -4.17 -17.16
C LYS A 124 6.41 -3.25 -16.81
N GLU A 125 6.22 -1.93 -16.90
CA GLU A 125 7.29 -0.96 -16.62
C GLU A 125 7.69 -0.97 -15.14
N VAL A 126 6.75 -1.16 -14.22
CA VAL A 126 7.03 -1.33 -12.79
C VAL A 126 7.83 -2.61 -12.53
N ALA A 127 7.49 -3.71 -13.19
CA ALA A 127 8.25 -4.96 -13.08
C ALA A 127 9.66 -4.85 -13.68
N ASP A 128 9.80 -4.19 -14.83
CA ASP A 128 11.09 -3.93 -15.46
C ASP A 128 11.99 -3.04 -14.58
N PHE A 129 11.40 -2.07 -13.86
CA PHE A 129 12.09 -1.30 -12.83
C PHE A 129 12.66 -2.20 -11.75
N TRP A 130 11.82 -2.99 -11.06
CA TRP A 130 12.29 -3.86 -9.98
C TRP A 130 13.31 -4.91 -10.43
N ALA A 131 13.13 -5.48 -11.63
CA ALA A 131 14.09 -6.42 -12.21
C ALA A 131 15.46 -5.78 -12.53
N SER A 132 15.49 -4.47 -12.78
CA SER A 132 16.73 -3.70 -12.98
C SER A 132 17.30 -3.11 -11.68
N ARG A 133 16.45 -2.84 -10.69
CA ARG A 133 16.79 -2.21 -9.41
C ARG A 133 17.47 -3.17 -8.44
N VAL A 134 17.13 -4.45 -8.54
CA VAL A 134 17.67 -5.50 -7.67
C VAL A 134 19.17 -5.73 -7.94
N GLU A 135 19.94 -5.90 -6.87
CA GLU A 135 21.36 -6.22 -6.93
C GLU A 135 21.56 -7.75 -6.91
N ARG A 136 22.10 -8.31 -7.99
CA ARG A 136 22.35 -9.75 -8.12
C ARG A 136 23.72 -10.11 -7.55
N LYS A 137 23.81 -10.29 -6.23
CA LYS A 137 25.09 -10.50 -5.52
C LYS A 137 25.71 -11.87 -5.77
N ALA A 138 24.90 -12.90 -6.03
CA ALA A 138 25.32 -14.25 -6.41
C ALA A 138 24.10 -15.02 -6.97
N PRO A 139 24.28 -16.19 -7.62
CA PRO A 139 23.16 -17.08 -7.92
C PRO A 139 22.36 -17.37 -6.64
N GLY A 140 21.06 -17.13 -6.64
CA GLY A 140 20.23 -17.34 -5.46
C GLY A 140 20.20 -16.21 -4.44
N ARG A 141 21.04 -15.18 -4.57
CA ARG A 141 21.21 -14.11 -3.56
C ARG A 141 21.05 -12.73 -4.17
N TYR A 142 19.85 -12.19 -4.02
CA TYR A 142 19.45 -10.89 -4.56
C TYR A 142 19.19 -9.95 -3.40
N GLU A 143 19.44 -8.67 -3.60
CA GLU A 143 19.31 -7.68 -2.54
C GLU A 143 18.71 -6.40 -3.11
N ILE A 144 17.95 -5.67 -2.30
CA ILE A 144 17.53 -4.31 -2.58
C ILE A 144 18.08 -3.44 -1.46
N ASN A 145 19.22 -2.82 -1.72
CA ASN A 145 20.00 -2.08 -0.74
C ASN A 145 19.81 -0.57 -0.89
N ASN A 146 20.14 0.18 0.15
CA ASN A 146 20.07 1.64 0.17
C ASN A 146 18.68 2.17 -0.21
N VAL A 147 17.68 1.84 0.61
CA VAL A 147 16.29 2.28 0.47
C VAL A 147 15.79 2.97 1.73
N ILE A 148 14.62 3.60 1.63
CA ILE A 148 13.78 4.02 2.75
C ILE A 148 12.50 3.20 2.70
N GLY A 149 12.10 2.61 3.84
CA GLY A 149 10.88 1.81 3.96
C GLY A 149 9.62 2.66 4.13
N ALA A 150 8.52 2.05 4.54
CA ALA A 150 7.37 2.80 5.05
C ALA A 150 7.68 3.47 6.40
N ASN A 151 8.59 2.87 7.19
CA ASN A 151 9.19 3.51 8.34
C ASN A 151 10.27 4.52 7.92
N GLU A 152 9.87 5.77 7.68
CA GLU A 152 10.76 6.84 7.21
C GLU A 152 11.83 7.30 8.22
N TRP A 153 11.81 6.80 9.45
CA TRP A 153 12.86 7.11 10.44
C TRP A 153 14.13 6.29 10.25
N GLN A 154 14.10 5.30 9.36
CA GLN A 154 15.29 4.54 8.98
C GLN A 154 15.63 4.80 7.51
N GLU A 155 16.74 5.50 7.31
CA GLU A 155 17.30 5.84 6.01
C GLU A 155 18.52 4.97 5.70
N ASN A 156 18.81 4.79 4.41
CA ASN A 156 19.96 4.01 3.93
C ASN A 156 19.97 2.57 4.46
N ILE A 157 18.78 1.96 4.53
CA ILE A 157 18.60 0.59 5.00
C ILE A 157 18.60 -0.42 3.85
N ASP A 158 18.97 -1.65 4.17
CA ASP A 158 19.07 -2.74 3.20
C ASP A 158 17.97 -3.78 3.42
N ASN A 159 17.44 -4.32 2.32
CA ASN A 159 16.44 -5.40 2.33
C ASN A 159 15.24 -5.09 3.23
N ASN A 160 14.69 -3.88 3.11
CA ASN A 160 13.47 -3.51 3.81
C ASN A 160 12.34 -4.48 3.43
N ALA A 161 11.66 -5.03 4.44
CA ALA A 161 10.65 -6.06 4.28
C ALA A 161 9.53 -5.59 3.37
N PHE A 162 8.99 -4.38 3.59
CA PHE A 162 7.89 -3.87 2.79
C PHE A 162 8.29 -3.59 1.34
N THR A 163 9.46 -2.98 1.13
CA THR A 163 10.00 -2.71 -0.21
C THR A 163 10.23 -4.01 -0.99
N ASN A 164 10.90 -4.98 -0.37
CA ASN A 164 11.13 -6.31 -0.96
C ASN A 164 9.80 -7.02 -1.23
N GLY A 165 8.87 -6.99 -0.28
CA GLY A 165 7.54 -7.59 -0.44
C GLY A 165 6.75 -6.96 -1.58
N MET A 166 6.81 -5.64 -1.72
CA MET A 166 6.14 -4.94 -2.80
C MET A 166 6.76 -5.31 -4.16
N ALA A 167 8.08 -5.32 -4.27
CA ALA A 167 8.80 -5.73 -5.48
C ALA A 167 8.42 -7.16 -5.90
N ILE A 168 8.47 -8.13 -4.97
CA ILE A 168 8.03 -9.52 -5.22
C ILE A 168 6.59 -9.55 -5.73
N THR A 169 5.70 -8.79 -5.08
CA THR A 169 4.27 -8.78 -5.42
C THR A 169 4.04 -8.30 -6.85
N VAL A 170 4.62 -7.15 -7.23
CA VAL A 170 4.36 -6.56 -8.55
C VAL A 170 5.04 -7.30 -9.70
N LEU A 171 6.21 -7.91 -9.46
CA LEU A 171 6.85 -8.80 -10.45
C LEU A 171 5.95 -10.00 -10.78
N ARG A 172 5.30 -10.59 -9.76
CA ARG A 172 4.34 -11.66 -9.95
C ARG A 172 3.05 -11.17 -10.61
N TYR A 173 2.58 -9.96 -10.28
CA TYR A 173 1.39 -9.36 -10.91
C TYR A 173 1.61 -9.06 -12.39
N ALA A 174 2.76 -8.53 -12.80
CA ALA A 174 3.07 -8.32 -14.21
C ALA A 174 3.08 -9.64 -15.00
N THR A 175 3.63 -10.71 -14.38
CA THR A 175 3.58 -12.06 -14.94
C THR A 175 2.14 -12.58 -15.08
N ALA A 176 1.32 -12.40 -14.04
CA ALA A 176 -0.08 -12.81 -14.05
C ALA A 176 -0.88 -12.05 -15.11
N ALA A 177 -0.67 -10.73 -15.21
CA ALA A 177 -1.32 -9.88 -16.21
C ALA A 177 -0.95 -10.29 -17.65
N ALA A 178 0.32 -10.59 -17.92
CA ALA A 178 0.74 -11.09 -19.23
C ALA A 178 -0.01 -12.39 -19.59
N LYS A 179 -0.05 -13.36 -18.66
CA LYS A 179 -0.75 -14.63 -18.85
C LYS A 179 -2.24 -14.44 -19.08
N GLU A 180 -2.88 -13.55 -18.34
CA GLU A 180 -4.31 -13.24 -18.43
C GLU A 180 -4.70 -12.65 -19.80
N LEU A 181 -3.77 -11.93 -20.43
CA LEU A 181 -3.87 -11.35 -21.76
C LEU A 181 -3.38 -12.29 -22.89
N GLY A 182 -2.87 -13.48 -22.56
CA GLY A 182 -2.28 -14.40 -23.54
C GLY A 182 -0.93 -13.93 -24.11
N LEU A 183 -0.23 -13.02 -23.41
CA LEU A 183 1.09 -12.53 -23.77
C LEU A 183 2.19 -13.37 -23.09
N THR A 184 3.38 -13.38 -23.66
CA THR A 184 4.55 -14.03 -23.06
C THR A 184 5.15 -13.13 -21.96
N PRO A 185 5.16 -13.54 -20.68
CA PRO A 185 5.82 -12.78 -19.62
C PRO A 185 7.34 -12.84 -19.77
N ASP A 186 8.05 -11.82 -19.26
CA ASP A 186 9.50 -11.90 -19.09
C ASP A 186 9.80 -12.96 -18.00
N PRO A 187 10.55 -14.03 -18.32
CA PRO A 187 10.88 -15.07 -17.34
C PRO A 187 11.73 -14.54 -16.18
N ASP A 188 12.47 -13.43 -16.38
CA ASP A 188 13.31 -12.83 -15.36
C ASP A 188 12.47 -12.22 -14.22
N TRP A 189 11.23 -11.80 -14.46
CA TRP A 189 10.39 -11.23 -13.40
C TRP A 189 10.12 -12.22 -12.26
N VAL A 190 9.70 -13.45 -12.60
CA VAL A 190 9.48 -14.50 -11.60
C VAL A 190 10.80 -14.93 -10.98
N HIS A 191 11.86 -15.05 -11.80
CA HIS A 191 13.18 -15.41 -11.29
C HIS A 191 13.67 -14.41 -10.24
N VAL A 192 13.57 -13.10 -10.50
CA VAL A 192 13.91 -12.06 -9.52
C VAL A 192 13.03 -12.18 -8.27
N ALA A 193 11.70 -12.30 -8.45
CA ALA A 193 10.76 -12.39 -7.34
C ALA A 193 11.00 -13.59 -6.41
N ASP A 194 11.52 -14.70 -6.95
CA ASP A 194 11.85 -15.90 -6.18
C ASP A 194 13.16 -15.77 -5.40
N ASN A 195 14.01 -14.78 -5.72
CA ASN A 195 15.33 -14.61 -5.11
C ASN A 195 15.47 -13.39 -4.20
N ILE A 196 14.47 -12.50 -4.16
CA ILE A 196 14.42 -11.37 -3.22
C ILE A 196 14.12 -11.90 -1.80
N PRO A 197 14.90 -11.54 -0.77
CA PRO A 197 14.72 -12.06 0.58
C PRO A 197 13.63 -11.32 1.35
N ILE A 198 12.93 -12.05 2.23
CA ILE A 198 12.20 -11.48 3.36
C ILE A 198 12.91 -11.93 4.64
N LEU A 199 13.59 -10.99 5.31
CA LEU A 199 14.43 -11.30 6.46
C LEU A 199 13.59 -11.63 7.69
N LYS A 200 14.12 -12.51 8.55
CA LYS A 200 13.52 -12.91 9.82
C LYS A 200 14.53 -12.76 10.96
N PHE A 201 14.04 -12.45 12.15
CA PHE A 201 14.79 -12.64 13.39
C PHE A 201 14.99 -14.13 13.70
N PRO A 202 15.92 -14.51 14.61
CA PRO A 202 16.12 -15.91 14.99
C PRO A 202 14.88 -16.62 15.54
N ASP A 203 13.94 -15.88 16.13
CA ASP A 203 12.66 -16.39 16.63
C ASP A 203 11.59 -16.56 15.53
N GLY A 204 11.91 -16.21 14.29
CA GLY A 204 11.04 -16.26 13.12
C GLY A 204 10.18 -15.01 12.90
N THR A 205 10.24 -13.99 13.77
CA THR A 205 9.55 -12.71 13.55
C THR A 205 10.05 -12.04 12.27
N THR A 206 9.16 -11.47 11.45
CA THR A 206 9.57 -10.69 10.26
C THR A 206 10.48 -9.54 10.70
N LYS A 207 11.64 -9.42 10.06
CA LYS A 207 12.61 -8.38 10.34
C LYS A 207 12.42 -7.23 9.35
N GLU A 208 12.24 -6.01 9.85
CA GLU A 208 11.89 -4.84 9.04
C GLU A 208 12.94 -4.51 7.97
N ASN A 209 14.23 -4.67 8.30
CA ASN A 209 15.34 -4.52 7.37
C ASN A 209 16.58 -5.25 7.92
N ALA A 210 17.67 -5.26 7.16
CA ALA A 210 18.89 -6.01 7.52
C ALA A 210 19.50 -5.58 8.87
N THR A 211 19.46 -4.28 9.19
CA THR A 211 20.07 -3.69 10.38
C THR A 211 19.10 -3.49 11.54
N TYR A 212 17.79 -3.63 11.31
CA TYR A 212 16.75 -3.42 12.32
C TYR A 212 16.97 -4.26 13.58
N ASN A 213 16.93 -3.64 14.74
CA ASN A 213 17.19 -4.29 16.02
C ASN A 213 16.09 -4.02 17.06
N GLY A 214 14.90 -3.66 16.60
CA GLY A 214 13.72 -3.51 17.44
C GLY A 214 13.46 -2.07 17.90
N GLU A 215 13.97 -1.10 17.15
CA GLU A 215 13.73 0.33 17.35
C GLU A 215 12.24 0.69 17.22
N GLU A 216 11.88 1.86 17.74
CA GLU A 216 10.58 2.48 17.49
C GLU A 216 10.40 2.76 15.98
N ILE A 217 9.19 2.56 15.48
CA ILE A 217 8.84 2.72 14.06
C ILE A 217 7.83 3.87 13.91
N LYS A 218 8.00 4.68 12.87
CA LYS A 218 7.11 5.79 12.56
C LYS A 218 5.67 5.31 12.32
N GLN A 219 5.54 4.22 11.55
CA GLN A 219 4.28 3.66 11.07
C GLN A 219 4.45 2.19 10.70
N ALA A 220 3.36 1.51 10.34
CA ALA A 220 3.40 0.11 9.93
C ALA A 220 4.30 -0.09 8.68
N ASP A 221 5.23 -1.04 8.77
CA ASP A 221 6.12 -1.45 7.68
C ASP A 221 6.06 -2.97 7.47
N ALA A 222 6.64 -3.77 8.37
CA ALA A 222 6.60 -5.24 8.26
C ALA A 222 5.18 -5.82 8.26
N ASN A 223 4.23 -5.20 8.98
CA ASN A 223 2.83 -5.64 8.97
C ASN A 223 2.14 -5.46 7.61
N LEU A 224 2.68 -4.62 6.72
CA LEU A 224 2.16 -4.43 5.37
C LEU A 224 2.31 -5.69 4.50
N LEU A 225 3.25 -6.58 4.85
CA LEU A 225 3.39 -7.89 4.20
C LEU A 225 2.21 -8.81 4.49
N SER A 226 1.59 -8.67 5.66
CA SER A 226 0.39 -9.42 6.01
C SER A 226 -0.85 -8.79 5.38
N TYR A 227 -0.99 -7.48 5.52
CA TYR A 227 -2.06 -6.71 4.88
C TYR A 227 -1.53 -5.35 4.43
N PRO A 228 -1.63 -4.99 3.14
CA PRO A 228 -2.51 -5.62 2.15
C PRO A 228 -1.84 -6.68 1.25
N LEU A 229 -0.52 -6.92 1.37
CA LEU A 229 0.21 -7.74 0.39
C LEU A 229 -0.05 -9.24 0.46
N LYS A 230 -0.43 -9.77 1.63
CA LYS A 230 -0.67 -11.20 1.87
C LYS A 230 0.52 -12.12 1.57
N ILE A 231 1.75 -11.58 1.64
CA ILE A 231 2.98 -12.37 1.61
C ILE A 231 3.12 -13.16 2.91
N VAL A 232 2.82 -12.52 4.05
CA VAL A 232 2.75 -13.18 5.35
C VAL A 232 1.28 -13.46 5.66
N ALA A 233 0.78 -14.58 5.15
CA ALA A 233 -0.64 -14.96 5.28
C ALA A 233 -0.92 -15.98 6.41
N GLU A 234 0.11 -16.68 6.90
CA GLU A 234 -0.06 -17.72 7.91
C GLU A 234 -0.46 -17.09 9.27
N PRO A 235 -1.58 -17.50 9.89
CA PRO A 235 -2.11 -16.85 11.09
C PRO A 235 -1.14 -16.79 12.28
N THR A 236 -0.34 -17.83 12.53
CA THR A 236 0.62 -17.83 13.65
C THR A 236 1.76 -16.82 13.42
N GLN A 237 2.22 -16.66 12.18
CA GLN A 237 3.22 -15.67 11.81
C GLN A 237 2.65 -14.25 11.86
N VAL A 238 1.41 -14.04 11.37
CA VAL A 238 0.72 -12.74 11.50
C VAL A 238 0.59 -12.34 12.97
N ALA A 239 0.16 -13.27 13.83
CA ALA A 239 0.04 -13.02 15.26
C ALA A 239 1.39 -12.70 15.92
N LYS A 240 2.46 -13.39 15.52
CA LYS A 240 3.83 -13.13 15.99
C LYS A 240 4.31 -11.73 15.60
N ASP A 241 4.20 -11.39 14.32
CA ASP A 241 4.62 -10.07 13.82
C ASP A 241 3.79 -8.95 14.44
N LEU A 242 2.49 -9.15 14.64
CA LEU A 242 1.63 -8.19 15.36
C LEU A 242 2.07 -7.98 16.81
N ALA A 243 2.29 -9.07 17.56
CA ALA A 243 2.72 -8.98 18.96
C ALA A 243 4.07 -8.25 19.10
N TYR A 244 4.95 -8.38 18.11
CA TYR A 244 6.24 -7.70 18.08
C TYR A 244 6.09 -6.20 17.75
N TYR A 245 5.41 -5.87 16.65
CA TYR A 245 5.40 -4.50 16.12
C TYR A 245 4.36 -3.57 16.76
N GLU A 246 3.30 -4.12 17.37
CA GLU A 246 2.21 -3.27 17.89
C GLU A 246 2.65 -2.29 18.99
N ASN A 247 3.67 -2.66 19.76
CA ASN A 247 4.22 -1.88 20.87
C ASN A 247 5.42 -1.02 20.45
N ARG A 248 5.79 -1.05 19.16
CA ARG A 248 6.90 -0.29 18.60
C ARG A 248 6.44 0.84 17.69
N MET A 249 5.16 0.89 17.33
CA MET A 249 4.61 2.05 16.62
C MET A 249 4.64 3.27 17.52
N SER A 250 5.21 4.35 17.02
CA SER A 250 5.31 5.60 17.76
C SER A 250 3.92 6.17 18.10
N PRO A 251 3.71 6.68 19.33
CA PRO A 251 2.49 7.39 19.70
C PRO A 251 2.23 8.66 18.89
N THR A 252 3.28 9.24 18.29
CA THR A 252 3.22 10.46 17.47
C THR A 252 3.30 10.17 15.97
N GLY A 253 3.25 8.89 15.59
CA GLY A 253 3.18 8.46 14.20
C GLY A 253 1.89 8.92 13.49
N PRO A 254 1.83 8.80 12.17
CA PRO A 254 0.68 9.21 11.40
C PRO A 254 -0.52 8.28 11.61
N ALA A 255 -1.74 8.83 11.48
CA ALA A 255 -3.02 8.19 11.80
C ALA A 255 -3.19 6.79 11.19
N MET A 256 -2.69 6.57 9.97
CA MET A 256 -2.90 5.32 9.26
C MET A 256 -2.15 4.12 9.84
N GLY A 257 -1.06 4.31 10.60
CA GLY A 257 -0.23 3.20 11.09
C GLY A 257 -1.02 2.17 11.89
N HIS A 258 -1.89 2.64 12.79
CA HIS A 258 -2.74 1.77 13.61
C HIS A 258 -3.85 1.06 12.82
N SER A 259 -4.22 1.54 11.63
CA SER A 259 -5.30 0.95 10.84
C SER A 259 -4.95 -0.43 10.28
N VAL A 260 -3.69 -0.68 9.91
CA VAL A 260 -3.22 -2.00 9.47
C VAL A 260 -3.32 -3.00 10.60
N VAL A 261 -2.85 -2.61 11.80
CA VAL A 261 -2.90 -3.45 12.99
C VAL A 261 -4.34 -3.76 13.39
N ALA A 262 -5.23 -2.77 13.36
CA ALA A 262 -6.66 -2.97 13.61
C ALA A 262 -7.28 -3.96 12.61
N THR A 263 -6.96 -3.80 11.31
CA THR A 263 -7.46 -4.66 10.23
C THR A 263 -6.99 -6.10 10.41
N LEU A 264 -5.71 -6.32 10.72
CA LEU A 264 -5.17 -7.65 10.94
C LEU A 264 -5.78 -8.33 12.16
N TYR A 265 -5.98 -7.62 13.28
CA TYR A 265 -6.68 -8.18 14.44
C TYR A 265 -8.11 -8.60 14.12
N ALA A 266 -8.84 -7.80 13.33
CA ALA A 266 -10.18 -8.18 12.88
C ALA A 266 -10.14 -9.45 12.01
N ARG A 267 -9.21 -9.52 11.05
CA ARG A 267 -9.03 -10.70 10.18
C ARG A 267 -8.64 -11.96 10.94
N MET A 268 -7.97 -11.84 12.09
CA MET A 268 -7.68 -12.96 13.01
C MET A 268 -8.85 -13.29 13.95
N GLY A 269 -9.98 -12.59 13.85
CA GLY A 269 -11.15 -12.81 14.69
C GLY A 269 -11.12 -12.11 16.06
N ASN A 270 -10.11 -11.28 16.33
CA ASN A 270 -9.99 -10.56 17.61
C ASN A 270 -10.67 -9.18 17.55
N ALA A 271 -11.99 -9.18 17.68
CA ALA A 271 -12.80 -7.97 17.61
C ALA A 271 -12.44 -6.92 18.68
N ASP A 272 -12.19 -7.35 19.91
CA ASP A 272 -11.91 -6.44 21.03
C ASP A 272 -10.58 -5.69 20.81
N LYS A 273 -9.51 -6.40 20.42
CA LYS A 273 -8.21 -5.78 20.14
C LYS A 273 -8.24 -4.94 18.86
N SER A 274 -8.94 -5.41 17.83
CA SER A 274 -9.17 -4.64 16.61
C SER A 274 -9.85 -3.30 16.91
N PHE A 275 -10.91 -3.31 17.74
CA PHE A 275 -11.62 -2.08 18.11
C PHE A 275 -10.77 -1.10 18.92
N GLN A 276 -9.87 -1.60 19.77
CA GLN A 276 -8.90 -0.74 20.46
C GLN A 276 -7.98 -0.02 19.47
N PHE A 277 -7.39 -0.73 18.52
CA PHE A 277 -6.52 -0.11 17.51
C PHE A 277 -7.29 0.74 16.50
N PHE A 278 -8.53 0.37 16.18
CA PHE A 278 -9.43 1.20 15.36
C PHE A 278 -9.65 2.56 16.02
N GLN A 279 -9.89 2.61 17.32
CA GLN A 279 -10.02 3.88 18.04
C GLN A 279 -8.72 4.69 18.01
N LYS A 280 -7.57 4.03 18.14
CA LYS A 280 -6.25 4.69 18.05
C LYS A 280 -5.96 5.25 16.65
N SER A 281 -6.52 4.68 15.58
CA SER A 281 -6.23 5.11 14.21
C SER A 281 -6.95 6.39 13.77
N TYR A 282 -7.87 6.92 14.58
CA TYR A 282 -8.56 8.17 14.21
C TYR A 282 -8.90 9.09 15.39
N LYS A 283 -9.26 8.56 16.57
CA LYS A 283 -9.74 9.43 17.68
C LYS A 283 -8.70 10.45 18.15
N PRO A 284 -7.41 10.08 18.37
CA PRO A 284 -6.39 11.05 18.79
C PRO A 284 -6.13 12.15 17.75
N ASN A 285 -6.52 11.89 16.49
CA ASN A 285 -6.33 12.77 15.36
C ASN A 285 -7.56 13.66 15.10
N GLN A 286 -8.67 13.50 15.83
CA GLN A 286 -9.86 14.31 15.60
C GLN A 286 -9.66 15.74 16.07
N VAL A 287 -9.91 16.70 15.17
CA VAL A 287 -9.84 18.13 15.46
C VAL A 287 -11.25 18.71 15.54
N PRO A 288 -11.67 19.27 16.70
CA PRO A 288 -12.94 19.98 16.85
C PRO A 288 -13.04 21.24 15.97
N PRO A 289 -14.25 21.73 15.65
CA PRO A 289 -15.56 21.15 16.00
C PRO A 289 -16.05 20.08 15.02
N PHE A 290 -15.40 19.96 13.85
CA PHE A 290 -15.89 19.13 12.75
C PHE A 290 -15.41 17.68 12.79
N GLY A 291 -14.46 17.34 13.67
CA GLY A 291 -13.90 16.00 13.75
C GLY A 291 -13.07 15.63 12.53
N VAL A 292 -12.49 16.63 11.85
CA VAL A 292 -11.51 16.42 10.77
C VAL A 292 -10.29 15.67 11.33
N LEU A 293 -9.67 14.83 10.51
CA LEU A 293 -8.50 14.06 10.95
C LEU A 293 -7.23 14.86 10.68
N ALA A 294 -6.43 15.09 11.72
CA ALA A 294 -5.04 15.52 11.64
C ALA A 294 -4.14 14.35 11.25
N GLU A 295 -2.92 14.65 10.79
CA GLU A 295 -1.93 13.61 10.44
C GLU A 295 -1.45 12.87 11.69
N THR A 296 -1.07 13.62 12.72
CA THR A 296 -0.57 13.08 13.98
C THR A 296 -1.53 13.35 15.14
N ALA A 297 -1.41 12.57 16.20
CA ALA A 297 -2.22 12.74 17.40
C ALA A 297 -2.03 14.14 18.01
N GLY A 298 -3.13 14.85 18.26
CA GLY A 298 -3.10 16.24 18.75
C GLY A 298 -2.64 17.28 17.72
N GLY A 299 -2.42 16.89 16.47
CA GLY A 299 -2.09 17.81 15.39
C GLY A 299 -3.23 18.79 15.08
N THR A 300 -2.87 19.93 14.52
CA THR A 300 -3.82 20.98 14.07
C THR A 300 -3.75 21.18 12.55
N ASN A 301 -3.08 20.27 11.85
CA ASN A 301 -2.90 20.36 10.42
C ASN A 301 -4.23 20.12 9.67
N PRO A 302 -4.31 20.50 8.39
CA PRO A 302 -5.50 20.31 7.58
C PRO A 302 -5.88 18.84 7.39
N TYR A 303 -7.04 18.58 6.76
CA TYR A 303 -7.65 17.26 6.67
C TYR A 303 -6.73 16.19 6.06
N PHE A 304 -6.37 15.21 6.88
CA PHE A 304 -5.51 14.09 6.56
C PHE A 304 -6.31 12.93 5.93
N ALA A 305 -6.50 12.99 4.62
CA ALA A 305 -7.32 12.01 3.89
C ALA A 305 -6.76 10.58 3.99
N THR A 306 -5.44 10.43 4.14
CA THR A 306 -4.82 9.12 4.30
C THR A 306 -5.28 8.42 5.58
N GLY A 307 -5.42 9.17 6.68
CA GLY A 307 -6.00 8.67 7.92
C GLY A 307 -7.44 8.20 7.75
N ALA A 308 -8.24 8.92 6.95
CA ALA A 308 -9.61 8.52 6.62
C ALA A 308 -9.64 7.24 5.77
N GLY A 309 -8.75 7.12 4.78
CA GLY A 309 -8.56 5.90 3.98
C GLY A 309 -8.22 4.69 4.85
N GLY A 310 -7.23 4.83 5.73
CA GLY A 310 -6.87 3.79 6.71
C GLY A 310 -8.05 3.40 7.60
N MET A 311 -8.75 4.38 8.19
CA MET A 311 -9.94 4.12 9.02
C MET A 311 -11.02 3.33 8.25
N LEU A 312 -11.32 3.71 7.01
CA LEU A 312 -12.28 3.00 6.16
C LEU A 312 -11.82 1.58 5.86
N GLN A 313 -10.52 1.35 5.69
CA GLN A 313 -10.01 0.00 5.48
C GLN A 313 -10.28 -0.92 6.67
N VAL A 314 -10.17 -0.42 7.92
CA VAL A 314 -10.52 -1.21 9.11
C VAL A 314 -12.00 -1.62 9.09
N VAL A 315 -12.89 -0.69 8.71
CA VAL A 315 -14.32 -0.97 8.65
C VAL A 315 -14.65 -1.98 7.56
N ILE A 316 -14.09 -1.79 6.36
CA ILE A 316 -14.45 -2.57 5.17
C ILE A 316 -13.74 -3.93 5.14
N PHE A 317 -12.42 -3.92 5.22
CA PHE A 317 -11.57 -5.12 5.07
C PHE A 317 -11.22 -5.80 6.40
N GLY A 318 -11.39 -5.09 7.52
CA GLY A 318 -11.29 -5.65 8.86
C GLY A 318 -12.63 -6.19 9.34
N PHE A 319 -13.46 -5.33 9.94
CA PHE A 319 -14.74 -5.72 10.55
C PHE A 319 -15.73 -6.31 9.54
N GLY A 320 -15.82 -5.72 8.35
CA GLY A 320 -16.66 -6.19 7.25
C GLY A 320 -16.19 -7.51 6.62
N GLY A 321 -14.91 -7.84 6.80
CA GLY A 321 -14.28 -9.04 6.24
C GLY A 321 -14.17 -9.05 4.72
N LEU A 322 -14.39 -7.92 4.03
CA LEU A 322 -14.19 -7.87 2.59
C LEU A 322 -12.73 -8.09 2.23
N ASP A 323 -12.50 -8.65 1.05
CA ASP A 323 -11.16 -8.92 0.55
C ASP A 323 -11.14 -8.86 -0.98
N ILE A 324 -10.06 -8.31 -1.54
CA ILE A 324 -9.81 -8.35 -2.98
C ILE A 324 -8.92 -9.56 -3.27
N THR A 325 -9.43 -10.46 -4.12
CA THR A 325 -8.82 -11.74 -4.48
C THR A 325 -8.64 -11.85 -6.00
N PRO A 326 -7.86 -12.83 -6.49
CA PRO A 326 -7.78 -13.11 -7.93
C PRO A 326 -9.12 -13.41 -8.59
N ASP A 327 -10.16 -13.77 -7.84
CA ASP A 327 -11.52 -14.02 -8.36
C ASP A 327 -12.46 -12.81 -8.21
N GLY A 328 -11.98 -11.69 -7.66
CA GLY A 328 -12.77 -10.49 -7.39
C GLY A 328 -12.96 -10.20 -5.90
N ILE A 329 -13.97 -9.39 -5.59
CA ILE A 329 -14.31 -9.05 -4.21
C ILE A 329 -15.00 -10.24 -3.55
N GLN A 330 -14.43 -10.73 -2.46
CA GLN A 330 -15.01 -11.78 -1.64
C GLN A 330 -15.23 -11.28 -0.21
N GLN A 331 -16.13 -11.94 0.52
CA GLN A 331 -16.33 -11.70 1.93
C GLN A 331 -15.81 -12.90 2.73
N ASN A 332 -14.77 -12.66 3.50
CA ASN A 332 -14.34 -13.55 4.57
C ASN A 332 -15.18 -13.32 5.82
N ARG A 333 -14.96 -14.14 6.86
CA ARG A 333 -15.62 -13.96 8.15
C ARG A 333 -15.29 -12.57 8.74
N GLY A 334 -16.31 -11.70 8.78
CA GLY A 334 -16.25 -10.44 9.52
C GLY A 334 -16.35 -10.66 11.03
N VAL A 335 -15.96 -9.64 11.79
CA VAL A 335 -16.10 -9.61 13.25
C VAL A 335 -16.54 -8.24 13.68
N LEU A 336 -17.35 -8.15 14.74
CA LEU A 336 -17.83 -6.88 15.28
C LEU A 336 -17.44 -6.75 16.76
N PRO A 337 -17.07 -5.55 17.22
CA PRO A 337 -16.95 -5.30 18.64
C PRO A 337 -18.30 -5.48 19.32
N LYS A 338 -18.31 -5.85 20.61
CA LYS A 338 -19.55 -6.08 21.39
C LYS A 338 -20.52 -4.90 21.40
N SER A 339 -20.02 -3.69 21.17
CA SER A 339 -20.82 -2.46 21.10
C SER A 339 -21.60 -2.32 19.78
N TRP A 340 -21.25 -3.08 18.74
CA TRP A 340 -21.89 -3.04 17.42
C TRP A 340 -22.81 -4.25 17.27
N LYS A 341 -24.04 -4.00 16.80
CA LYS A 341 -25.04 -5.05 16.55
C LYS A 341 -25.03 -5.56 15.11
N GLN A 342 -24.57 -4.70 14.19
CA GLN A 342 -24.61 -4.94 12.77
C GLN A 342 -23.68 -3.94 12.06
N LEU A 343 -23.04 -4.40 11.00
CA LEU A 343 -22.36 -3.56 10.01
C LEU A 343 -22.92 -3.92 8.64
N THR A 344 -23.41 -2.92 7.91
CA THR A 344 -23.89 -3.08 6.53
C THR A 344 -23.01 -2.24 5.59
N ILE A 345 -22.51 -2.86 4.54
CA ILE A 345 -21.72 -2.23 3.48
C ILE A 345 -22.49 -2.41 2.18
N THR A 346 -22.85 -1.30 1.53
CA THR A 346 -23.59 -1.24 0.26
C THR A 346 -22.68 -0.68 -0.84
N GLY A 347 -23.02 -0.82 -2.12
CA GLY A 347 -22.17 -0.27 -3.18
C GLY A 347 -20.97 -1.12 -3.55
N ILE A 348 -20.96 -2.42 -3.21
CA ILE A 348 -19.75 -3.25 -3.34
C ILE A 348 -19.55 -3.70 -4.79
N GLY A 349 -18.44 -3.27 -5.37
CA GLY A 349 -17.98 -3.63 -6.70
C GLY A 349 -18.86 -3.09 -7.82
N VAL A 350 -18.66 -3.61 -9.03
CA VAL A 350 -19.43 -3.22 -10.23
C VAL A 350 -20.90 -3.68 -10.14
N GLY A 351 -21.17 -4.73 -9.35
CA GLY A 351 -22.50 -5.31 -9.17
C GLY A 351 -23.38 -4.66 -8.09
N ASP A 352 -22.90 -3.60 -7.44
CA ASP A 352 -23.62 -2.89 -6.34
C ASP A 352 -24.11 -3.85 -5.24
N ALA A 353 -23.25 -4.78 -4.84
CA ALA A 353 -23.62 -5.77 -3.84
C ALA A 353 -23.74 -5.13 -2.45
N THR A 354 -24.57 -5.75 -1.60
CA THR A 354 -24.70 -5.39 -0.19
C THR A 354 -24.28 -6.55 0.68
N GLN A 355 -23.42 -6.27 1.66
CA GLN A 355 -22.96 -7.24 2.65
C GLN A 355 -23.31 -6.80 4.06
N THR A 356 -23.60 -7.77 4.91
CA THR A 356 -23.96 -7.53 6.31
C THR A 356 -23.19 -8.48 7.22
N VAL A 357 -22.56 -7.93 8.25
CA VAL A 357 -22.00 -8.68 9.38
C VAL A 357 -22.89 -8.43 10.60
N LYS A 358 -23.16 -9.47 11.39
CA LYS A 358 -23.98 -9.42 12.61
C LYS A 358 -23.20 -9.94 13.80
#